data_AF-A0A519DVY2-F1
#
_entry.id   AF-A0A519DVY2-F1
#
_cell.length_a   1.000
_cell.length_b   1.000
_cell.length_c   1.000
_cell.angle_alpha   90.00
_cell.angle_beta   90.00
_cell.angle_gamma   90.00
#
_symmetry.space_group_name_H-M   'P 1'
#
loop_
_entity.id
_entity.type
_entity.pdbx_description
1 polymer ?
#
loop_
_entity_poly.entity_id
_entity_poly.type
_entity_poly.pdbx_seq_one_letter_code
_entity_poly.pdbx_strand_id
1 'polypeptide(L)'
;MAGIHITDLESAINWWRQRSPGDGVTLGPELRALAEVYALMVFHHETECDEDSMPTRALAAWMRWYDTTPDAPCIAICSTSQGDELCKGCGRSFDEVQNWPVLTPGEKRATWRRITIEGTAWRFNRYSERAIELRGADGTVDAAGAAGAAEAGGADTAGKDAA
;
A
#
# COMPACT_ATOMS: atom_id res chain seq x y z
N MET A 1 -6.77 -12.96 -12.54
CA MET A 1 -7.33 -11.63 -12.29
C MET A 1 -7.54 -11.50 -10.81
N ALA A 2 -6.97 -10.48 -10.19
CA ALA A 2 -7.16 -10.22 -8.78
C ALA A 2 -8.41 -9.39 -8.56
N GLY A 3 -9.21 -9.78 -7.57
CA GLY A 3 -10.40 -9.06 -7.19
C GLY A 3 -10.08 -7.92 -6.23
N ILE A 4 -10.55 -6.72 -6.55
CA ILE A 4 -10.61 -5.63 -5.57
C ILE A 4 -11.86 -5.87 -4.71
N HIS A 5 -11.63 -6.16 -3.43
CA HIS A 5 -12.70 -6.46 -2.49
C HIS A 5 -13.52 -5.21 -2.11
N ILE A 6 -14.81 -5.39 -1.85
CA ILE A 6 -15.77 -4.31 -1.53
C ILE A 6 -15.31 -3.41 -0.38
N THR A 7 -14.63 -3.98 0.62
CA THR A 7 -14.08 -3.22 1.77
C THR A 7 -12.98 -2.23 1.39
N ASP A 8 -12.23 -2.51 0.32
CA ASP A 8 -11.24 -1.57 -0.20
C ASP A 8 -11.92 -0.42 -0.94
N LEU A 9 -13.02 -0.68 -1.66
CA LEU A 9 -13.87 0.37 -2.22
C LEU A 9 -14.46 1.25 -1.12
N GLU A 10 -14.99 0.65 -0.04
CA GLU A 10 -15.51 1.39 1.11
C GLU A 10 -14.44 2.28 1.75
N SER A 11 -13.22 1.75 1.89
CA SER A 11 -12.08 2.49 2.41
C SER A 11 -11.71 3.69 1.51
N ALA A 12 -11.65 3.47 0.20
CA ALA A 12 -11.40 4.53 -0.78
C ALA A 12 -12.51 5.60 -0.78
N ILE A 13 -13.78 5.18 -0.72
CA ILE A 13 -14.95 6.06 -0.63
C ILE A 13 -14.87 6.94 0.62
N ASN A 14 -14.58 6.34 1.78
CA ASN A 14 -14.47 7.06 3.04
C ASN A 14 -13.28 8.03 3.04
N TRP A 15 -12.17 7.65 2.42
CA TRP A 15 -11.01 8.52 2.23
C TRP A 15 -11.33 9.76 1.38
N TRP A 16 -12.09 9.59 0.30
CA TRP A 16 -12.55 10.69 -0.55
C TRP A 16 -13.56 11.60 0.14
N ARG A 17 -14.50 11.04 0.90
CA ARG A 17 -15.48 11.81 1.69
C ARG A 17 -14.82 12.77 2.67
N GLN A 18 -13.71 12.37 3.29
CA GLN A 18 -12.98 13.22 4.23
C GLN A 18 -12.24 14.38 3.53
N ARG A 19 -11.80 14.18 2.28
CA ARG A 19 -10.98 15.16 1.53
C ARG A 19 -11.81 16.10 0.68
N SER A 20 -12.91 15.60 0.12
CA SER A 20 -13.83 16.34 -0.72
C SER A 20 -15.26 15.99 -0.31
N PRO A 21 -15.73 16.52 0.83
CA PRO A 21 -17.05 16.18 1.38
C PRO A 21 -18.24 16.58 0.50
N GLY A 22 -18.02 17.37 -0.56
CA GLY A 22 -19.06 17.88 -1.44
C GLY A 22 -19.86 19.02 -0.80
N ASP A 23 -20.95 19.41 -1.44
CA ASP A 23 -21.87 20.46 -1.00
C ASP A 23 -23.09 19.91 -0.22
N GLY A 24 -23.06 18.61 0.12
CA GLY A 24 -24.17 17.91 0.78
C GLY A 24 -25.25 17.36 -0.18
N VAL A 25 -25.17 17.66 -1.48
CA VAL A 25 -26.12 17.18 -2.50
C VAL A 25 -25.39 16.43 -3.62
N THR A 26 -24.22 16.92 -4.03
CA THR A 26 -23.44 16.43 -5.15
C THR A 26 -22.14 15.78 -4.67
N LEU A 27 -21.89 14.56 -5.14
CA LEU A 27 -20.61 13.90 -4.93
C LEU A 27 -19.54 14.48 -5.87
N GLY A 28 -18.30 14.59 -5.39
CA GLY A 28 -17.14 14.84 -6.25
C GLY A 28 -17.00 13.75 -7.34
N PRO A 29 -16.34 14.05 -8.47
CA PRO A 29 -16.27 13.12 -9.60
C PRO A 29 -15.62 11.78 -9.25
N GLU A 30 -14.58 11.77 -8.41
CA GLU A 30 -13.89 10.56 -7.95
C GLU A 30 -14.78 9.71 -7.04
N LEU A 31 -15.43 10.36 -6.06
CA LEU A 31 -16.35 9.70 -5.15
C LEU A 31 -17.57 9.12 -5.89
N ARG A 32 -18.10 9.84 -6.89
CA ARG A 32 -19.18 9.36 -7.75
C ARG A 32 -18.77 8.10 -8.52
N ALA A 33 -17.57 8.09 -9.11
CA ALA A 33 -17.07 6.96 -9.87
C ALA A 33 -16.91 5.69 -9.01
N LEU A 34 -16.38 5.83 -7.79
CA LEU A 34 -16.29 4.72 -6.83
C LEU A 34 -17.66 4.24 -6.36
N ALA A 35 -18.58 5.17 -6.09
CA ALA A 35 -19.93 4.86 -5.62
C ALA A 35 -20.74 4.06 -6.66
N GLU A 36 -20.53 4.30 -7.95
CA GLU A 36 -21.17 3.54 -9.03
C GLU A 36 -20.73 2.07 -9.03
N VAL A 37 -19.43 1.80 -8.94
CA VAL A 37 -18.90 0.43 -8.84
C VAL A 37 -19.40 -0.25 -7.57
N TYR A 38 -19.34 0.43 -6.43
CA TYR A 38 -19.85 -0.09 -5.17
C TYR A 38 -21.36 -0.44 -5.27
N ALA A 39 -22.17 0.43 -5.87
CA ALA A 39 -23.59 0.20 -6.04
C ALA A 39 -23.88 -1.03 -6.93
N LEU A 40 -23.11 -1.21 -8.01
CA LEU A 40 -23.22 -2.38 -8.88
C LEU A 40 -22.84 -3.67 -8.14
N MET A 41 -21.74 -3.66 -7.37
CA MET A 41 -21.35 -4.82 -6.55
C MET A 41 -22.45 -5.20 -5.55
N VAL A 42 -23.03 -4.22 -4.85
CA VAL A 42 -24.15 -4.47 -3.91
C VAL A 42 -25.38 -5.00 -4.64
N PHE A 43 -25.72 -4.43 -5.80
CA PHE A 43 -26.87 -4.85 -6.59
C PHE A 43 -26.72 -6.28 -7.12
N HIS A 44 -25.51 -6.67 -7.53
CA HIS A 44 -25.21 -8.01 -8.01
C HIS A 44 -24.85 -9.01 -6.90
N HIS A 45 -24.78 -8.56 -5.64
CA HIS A 45 -24.34 -9.33 -4.48
C HIS A 45 -22.90 -9.88 -4.63
N GLU A 46 -22.03 -9.10 -5.27
CA GLU A 46 -20.62 -9.42 -5.46
C GLU A 46 -19.76 -8.77 -4.37
N THR A 47 -18.77 -9.51 -3.86
CA THR A 47 -17.82 -8.99 -2.86
C THR A 47 -16.50 -8.54 -3.47
N GLU A 48 -16.25 -8.88 -4.72
CA GLU A 48 -15.03 -8.56 -5.45
C GLU A 48 -15.40 -8.07 -6.84
N CYS A 49 -14.73 -7.01 -7.29
CA CYS A 49 -14.78 -6.56 -8.65
C CYS A 49 -13.42 -6.80 -9.30
N ASP A 50 -13.42 -7.12 -10.59
CA ASP A 50 -12.20 -7.39 -11.32
C ASP A 50 -11.38 -6.10 -11.54
N GLU A 51 -10.08 -6.16 -11.22
CA GLU A 51 -9.15 -5.02 -11.33
C GLU A 51 -8.99 -4.54 -12.77
N ASP A 52 -8.97 -5.46 -13.74
CA ASP A 52 -8.68 -5.14 -15.15
C ASP A 52 -9.89 -4.53 -15.89
N SER A 53 -11.10 -4.94 -15.52
CA SER A 53 -12.34 -4.45 -16.13
C SER A 53 -12.99 -3.26 -15.40
N MET A 54 -12.43 -2.83 -14.26
CA MET A 54 -12.93 -1.67 -13.53
C MET A 54 -12.92 -0.41 -14.41
N PRO A 55 -14.00 0.41 -14.41
CA PRO A 55 -14.03 1.65 -15.16
C PRO A 55 -12.85 2.57 -14.83
N THR A 56 -12.17 3.12 -15.84
CA THR A 56 -10.90 3.86 -15.67
C THR A 56 -10.97 4.99 -14.63
N ARG A 57 -12.10 5.70 -14.53
CA ARG A 57 -12.29 6.76 -13.52
C ARG A 57 -12.36 6.22 -12.10
N ALA A 58 -13.02 5.09 -11.90
CA ALA A 58 -13.10 4.44 -10.59
C ALA A 58 -11.74 3.85 -10.21
N LEU A 59 -11.05 3.18 -11.14
CA LEU A 59 -9.71 2.65 -10.91
C LEU A 59 -8.73 3.77 -10.55
N ALA A 60 -8.73 4.89 -11.26
CA ALA A 60 -7.88 6.04 -10.93
C ALA A 60 -8.18 6.64 -9.54
N ALA A 61 -9.46 6.70 -9.16
CA ALA A 61 -9.87 7.17 -7.83
C ALA A 61 -9.46 6.20 -6.71
N TRP A 62 -9.53 4.89 -6.99
CA TRP A 62 -9.11 3.83 -6.07
C TRP A 62 -7.58 3.81 -5.92
N MET A 63 -6.83 3.91 -7.02
CA MET A 63 -5.36 3.98 -7.01
C MET A 63 -4.84 5.15 -6.16
N ARG A 64 -5.49 6.32 -6.24
CA ARG A 64 -5.15 7.47 -5.39
C ARG A 64 -5.29 7.17 -3.89
N TRP A 65 -6.25 6.35 -3.49
CA TRP A 65 -6.36 5.88 -2.11
C TRP A 65 -5.30 4.82 -1.80
N TYR A 66 -5.12 3.84 -2.71
CA TYR A 66 -4.12 2.77 -2.59
C TYR A 66 -2.72 3.32 -2.34
N ASP A 67 -2.32 4.38 -3.04
CA ASP A 67 -1.03 5.06 -2.89
C ASP A 67 -0.81 5.67 -1.50
N THR A 68 -1.88 5.85 -0.70
CA THR A 68 -1.78 6.32 0.69
C THR A 68 -1.64 5.19 1.71
N THR A 69 -1.77 3.94 1.27
CA THR A 69 -1.63 2.76 2.14
C THR A 69 -0.18 2.28 2.18
N PRO A 70 0.27 1.62 3.27
CA PRO A 70 1.61 1.02 3.28
C PRO A 70 1.73 -0.04 2.17
N ASP A 71 2.79 0.05 1.36
CA ASP A 71 2.99 -0.91 0.26
C ASP A 71 3.13 -2.34 0.81
N ALA A 72 4.11 -2.61 1.67
CA ALA A 72 4.40 -3.97 2.12
C ALA A 72 4.08 -4.23 3.62
N PRO A 73 3.59 -5.42 3.98
CA PRO A 73 3.27 -5.80 5.36
C PRO A 73 4.49 -6.15 6.25
N CYS A 74 5.71 -5.87 5.77
CA CYS A 74 6.94 -6.39 6.35
C CYS A 74 7.36 -5.63 7.62
N ILE A 75 7.79 -6.38 8.65
CA ILE A 75 8.35 -5.83 9.89
C ILE A 75 9.86 -6.05 10.03
N ALA A 76 10.55 -6.34 8.92
CA ALA A 76 11.98 -6.69 8.87
C ALA A 76 12.34 -7.89 9.78
N ILE A 77 11.43 -8.85 9.90
CA ILE A 77 11.65 -10.16 10.51
C ILE A 77 11.12 -11.18 9.51
N CYS A 78 12.00 -12.04 9.01
CA CYS A 78 11.67 -13.03 8.00
C CYS A 78 11.96 -14.43 8.50
N SER A 79 10.94 -15.29 8.45
CA SER A 79 11.08 -16.71 8.77
C SER A 79 11.03 -17.61 7.54
N THR A 80 10.57 -17.10 6.38
CA THR A 80 10.61 -17.85 5.12
C THR A 80 12.04 -18.02 4.60
N SER A 81 12.94 -17.05 4.84
CA SER A 81 14.39 -17.23 4.60
C SER A 81 15.02 -18.34 5.47
N GLN A 82 14.33 -18.80 6.51
CA GLN A 82 14.73 -19.90 7.38
C GLN A 82 13.99 -21.21 7.08
N GLY A 83 13.16 -21.23 6.02
CA GLY A 83 12.47 -22.43 5.53
C GLY A 83 10.98 -22.53 5.86
N ASP A 84 10.36 -21.55 6.53
CA ASP A 84 8.90 -21.56 6.72
C ASP A 84 8.17 -21.25 5.40
N GLU A 85 7.02 -21.88 5.14
CA GLU A 85 6.16 -21.57 3.98
C GLU A 85 5.37 -20.26 4.15
N LEU A 86 5.02 -19.92 5.39
CA LEU A 86 4.35 -18.68 5.78
C LEU A 86 5.28 -17.86 6.69
N CYS A 87 5.48 -16.59 6.36
CA CYS A 87 6.32 -15.71 7.15
C CYS A 87 5.65 -15.39 8.48
N LYS A 88 6.22 -15.87 9.60
CA LYS A 88 5.74 -15.58 10.96
C LYS A 88 5.73 -14.07 11.27
N GLY A 89 6.61 -13.29 10.64
CA GLY A 89 6.66 -11.84 10.81
C GLY A 89 5.49 -11.10 10.18
N CYS A 90 5.28 -11.27 8.87
CA CYS A 90 4.33 -10.48 8.08
C CYS A 90 3.06 -11.22 7.63
N GLY A 91 2.99 -12.54 7.76
CA GLY A 91 1.85 -13.38 7.36
C GLY A 91 1.79 -13.76 5.87
N ARG A 92 2.68 -13.22 5.04
CA ARG A 92 2.78 -13.57 3.62
C ARG A 92 3.31 -14.99 3.40
N SER A 93 2.86 -15.64 2.34
CA SER A 93 3.45 -16.89 1.84
C SER A 93 4.85 -16.65 1.25
N PHE A 94 5.64 -17.71 1.10
CA PHE A 94 6.94 -17.64 0.45
C PHE A 94 6.87 -17.06 -0.96
N ASP A 95 5.84 -17.43 -1.72
CA ASP A 95 5.60 -16.91 -3.07
C ASP A 95 5.27 -15.41 -3.05
N GLU A 96 4.33 -14.99 -2.19
CA GLU A 96 3.97 -13.57 -2.01
C GLU A 96 5.18 -12.73 -1.54
N VAL A 97 6.08 -13.29 -0.73
CA VAL A 97 7.30 -12.61 -0.29
C VAL A 97 8.26 -12.38 -1.46
N GLN A 98 8.47 -13.38 -2.33
CA GLN A 98 9.39 -13.29 -3.45
C GLN A 98 8.85 -12.42 -4.59
N ASN A 99 7.57 -12.60 -4.91
CA ASN A 99 6.95 -11.98 -6.07
C ASN A 99 6.32 -10.61 -5.75
N TRP A 100 6.42 -10.11 -4.52
CA TRP A 100 5.79 -8.85 -4.10
C TRP A 100 5.96 -7.67 -5.08
N PRO A 101 7.15 -7.41 -5.66
CA PRO A 101 7.33 -6.27 -6.56
C PRO A 101 6.54 -6.37 -7.87
N VAL A 102 6.17 -7.60 -8.28
CA VAL A 102 5.46 -7.85 -9.54
C VAL A 102 3.96 -8.09 -9.36
N LEU A 103 3.49 -8.22 -8.11
CA LEU A 103 2.07 -8.34 -7.83
C LEU A 103 1.33 -7.05 -8.16
N THR A 104 0.13 -7.18 -8.74
CA THR A 104 -0.75 -6.03 -8.99
C THR A 104 -1.21 -5.40 -7.67
N PRO A 105 -1.66 -4.13 -7.69
CA PRO A 105 -2.32 -3.53 -6.54
C PRO A 105 -3.45 -4.40 -5.97
N GLY A 106 -4.32 -4.96 -6.82
CA GLY A 106 -5.38 -5.88 -6.40
C GLY A 106 -4.83 -7.14 -5.69
N GLU A 107 -3.79 -7.76 -6.22
CA GLU A 107 -3.15 -8.94 -5.60
C GLU A 107 -2.56 -8.59 -4.23
N LYS A 108 -1.84 -7.47 -4.14
CA LYS A 108 -1.27 -6.98 -2.88
C LYS A 108 -2.37 -6.74 -1.84
N ARG A 109 -3.49 -6.14 -2.25
CA ARG A 109 -4.64 -5.89 -1.39
C ARG A 109 -5.32 -7.17 -0.92
N ALA A 110 -5.44 -8.18 -1.78
CA ALA A 110 -5.94 -9.50 -1.39
C ALA A 110 -5.06 -10.13 -0.30
N THR A 111 -3.72 -10.07 -0.46
CA THR A 111 -2.78 -10.51 0.58
C THR A 111 -2.96 -9.72 1.88
N TRP A 112 -3.03 -8.39 1.82
CA TRP A 112 -3.25 -7.53 2.99
C TRP A 112 -4.55 -7.88 3.73
N ARG A 113 -5.64 -8.07 3.00
CA ARG A 113 -6.93 -8.48 3.57
C ARG A 113 -6.81 -9.83 4.27
N ARG A 114 -6.22 -10.83 3.58
CA ARG A 114 -6.02 -12.18 4.11
C ARG A 114 -5.25 -12.16 5.44
N ILE A 115 -4.06 -11.56 5.47
CA ILE A 115 -3.22 -11.54 6.68
C ILE A 115 -3.89 -10.78 7.82
N THR A 116 -4.68 -9.74 7.52
CA THR A 116 -5.38 -8.93 8.53
C THR A 116 -6.52 -9.73 9.16
N ILE A 117 -7.27 -10.49 8.36
CA ILE A 117 -8.34 -11.39 8.86
C ILE A 117 -7.75 -12.52 9.68
N GLU A 118 -6.65 -13.13 9.22
CA GLU A 118 -5.98 -14.21 9.95
C GLU A 118 -5.42 -13.73 11.29
N GLY A 119 -4.79 -12.55 11.33
CA GLY A 119 -4.30 -11.93 12.57
C GLY A 119 -3.22 -12.73 13.32
N THR A 120 -2.67 -13.79 12.72
CA THR A 120 -1.76 -14.72 13.40
C THR A 120 -0.29 -14.27 13.39
N ALA A 121 0.10 -13.48 12.39
CA ALA A 121 1.47 -13.01 12.23
C ALA A 121 1.92 -12.07 13.36
N TRP A 122 3.22 -12.06 13.65
CA TRP A 122 3.79 -11.32 14.78
C TRP A 122 3.57 -9.81 14.71
N ARG A 123 3.42 -9.26 13.50
CA ARG A 123 3.02 -7.85 13.30
C ARG A 123 1.68 -7.46 13.94
N PHE A 124 0.83 -8.42 14.31
CA PHE A 124 -0.45 -8.17 14.98
C PHE A 124 -0.39 -8.45 16.49
N ASN A 125 0.69 -9.05 16.98
CA ASN A 125 0.82 -9.48 18.38
C ASN A 125 2.21 -9.15 18.98
N ARG A 126 3.19 -10.05 18.83
CA ARG A 126 4.49 -10.04 19.52
C ARG A 126 5.38 -8.86 19.14
N TYR A 127 5.27 -8.39 17.89
CA TYR A 127 6.10 -7.34 17.31
C TYR A 127 5.23 -6.30 16.60
N SER A 128 4.07 -5.98 17.19
CA SER A 128 3.11 -5.05 16.61
C SER A 128 3.69 -3.64 16.44
N GLU A 129 4.53 -3.20 17.38
CA GLU A 129 5.22 -1.92 17.36
C GLU A 129 6.10 -1.71 16.10
N ARG A 130 6.47 -2.79 15.41
CA ARG A 130 7.29 -2.70 14.18
C ARG A 130 6.47 -2.44 12.93
N ALA A 131 5.15 -2.58 12.98
CA ALA A 131 4.26 -2.39 11.85
C ALA A 131 4.28 -0.93 11.36
N ILE A 132 4.42 -0.74 10.04
CA ILE A 132 4.67 0.57 9.43
C ILE A 132 3.50 1.52 9.67
N GLU A 133 2.26 1.01 9.61
CA GLU A 133 1.05 1.80 9.87
C GLU A 133 1.01 2.42 11.28
N LEU A 134 1.74 1.86 12.26
CA LEU A 134 1.80 2.41 13.62
C LEU A 134 2.87 3.49 13.77
N ARG A 135 3.90 3.51 12.92
CA ARG A 135 5.01 4.48 13.00
C ARG A 135 4.58 5.94 12.75
N GLY A 136 3.43 6.15 12.09
CA GLY A 136 2.87 7.48 11.85
C GLY A 136 1.88 7.97 12.92
N ALA A 137 1.44 7.10 13.84
CA ALA A 137 0.52 7.47 14.91
C ALA A 137 1.24 8.15 16.09
N ASP A 138 2.55 7.98 16.22
CA ASP A 138 3.37 8.42 17.36
C ASP A 138 4.27 9.64 17.06
N GLY A 139 3.97 10.38 15.98
CA GLY A 139 4.29 11.80 15.88
C GLY A 139 5.75 12.25 15.95
N THR A 140 6.76 11.46 15.58
CA THR A 140 8.10 11.98 15.25
C THR A 140 8.78 11.18 14.13
N VAL A 141 8.81 11.76 12.93
CA VAL A 141 9.74 11.33 11.87
C VAL A 141 10.67 12.49 11.54
N ASP A 142 11.88 12.44 12.08
CA ASP A 142 12.96 13.36 11.72
C ASP A 142 13.39 13.10 10.27
N ALA A 143 13.12 14.06 9.40
CA ALA A 143 13.47 14.06 7.98
C ALA A 143 14.97 14.33 7.70
N ALA A 144 15.87 13.91 8.58
CA ALA A 144 17.30 14.26 8.50
C ALA A 144 18.23 13.15 7.97
N GLY A 145 17.70 11.99 7.56
CA GLY A 145 18.53 10.81 7.23
C GLY A 145 18.91 10.61 5.76
N ALA A 146 18.41 11.40 4.81
CA ALA A 146 18.52 11.08 3.37
C ALA A 146 19.49 11.96 2.55
N ALA A 147 20.18 12.93 3.17
CA ALA A 147 21.02 13.91 2.44
C ALA A 147 22.55 13.68 2.56
N GLY A 148 22.99 12.48 2.93
CA GLY A 148 24.40 12.21 3.26
C GLY A 148 25.21 11.33 2.30
N ALA A 149 24.76 11.10 1.05
CA ALA A 149 25.38 10.10 0.16
C ALA A 149 25.79 10.59 -1.24
N ALA A 150 25.70 11.89 -1.53
CA ALA A 150 26.11 12.42 -2.82
C ALA A 150 26.84 13.74 -2.62
N GLU A 151 28.16 13.70 -2.38
CA GLU A 151 29.17 14.69 -2.83
C GLU A 151 30.57 14.14 -2.48
N ALA A 152 31.09 13.24 -3.31
CA ALA A 152 32.52 12.93 -3.37
C ALA A 152 32.86 12.46 -4.80
N GLY A 153 32.99 13.42 -5.71
CA GLY A 153 33.29 13.15 -7.11
C GLY A 153 33.74 14.38 -7.89
N GLY A 154 35.04 14.67 -7.83
CA GLY A 154 35.79 15.23 -8.96
C GLY A 154 35.98 16.75 -9.03
N ALA A 155 37.23 17.19 -8.84
CA ALA A 155 37.78 18.34 -9.58
C ALA A 155 39.28 18.15 -9.80
N ASP A 156 39.59 17.73 -11.02
CA ASP A 156 40.86 17.80 -11.71
C ASP A 156 41.35 19.26 -11.81
N THR A 157 42.62 19.53 -11.47
CA THR A 157 43.32 20.73 -11.96
C THR A 157 44.75 20.37 -12.36
N ALA A 158 44.98 20.47 -13.67
CA ALA A 158 46.25 20.36 -14.32
C ALA A 158 47.15 21.60 -14.10
N GLY A 159 48.44 21.35 -13.87
CA GLY A 159 49.57 22.11 -14.41
C GLY A 159 49.93 23.47 -13.82
N LYS A 160 51.20 23.61 -13.37
CA LYS A 160 52.26 24.40 -14.04
C LYS A 160 53.33 24.96 -13.06
N ASP A 161 54.57 24.53 -13.27
CA ASP A 161 55.89 25.15 -13.03
C ASP A 161 56.20 25.97 -11.76
N ALA A 162 57.21 25.55 -10.98
CA ALA A 162 58.40 26.38 -10.61
C ALA A 162 59.38 25.64 -9.66
N ALA A 163 60.68 25.78 -10.00
CA ALA A 163 61.92 25.42 -9.28
C ALA A 163 62.48 24.00 -9.48
#